data_AF-M9P5Q0-F1
#
_entry.id   AF-M9P5Q0-F1
#
_cell.length_a   1.000
_cell.length_b   1.000
_cell.length_c   1.000
_cell.angle_alpha   90.00
_cell.angle_beta   90.00
_cell.angle_gamma   90.00
#
_symmetry.space_group_name_H-M   'P 1'
#
loop_
_entity.id
_entity.type
_entity.pdbx_description
1 polymer ?
#
loop_
_entity_poly.entity_id
_entity_poly.type
_entity_poly.pdbx_seq_one_letter_code
_entity_poly.pdbx_strand_id
1 'polypeptide(L)'
;RPVDPSSAAALRRAAVVWFRNDLRVHDNECLNSANDECVSVLPVYCFDPRDYGKSSSGFDKTGPFRAQFLIESVSELRKNLQARGSNLVVRVGKPEAVLVELAKEVGADAVYAHREVSHDEVKAEVKIETAMKEEGVEVKYFWGSTLYHLDDLPFKIEDLPSNYGAFKDKVQKLEIRKTIAALDQLKS
;
A
#
# COMPACT_ATOMS: atom_id res chain seq x y z
N ARG A 1 29.62 3.07 -17.83
CA ARG A 1 29.07 4.44 -17.94
C ARG A 1 29.06 5.03 -16.54
N PRO A 2 29.70 6.17 -16.29
CA PRO A 2 29.64 6.80 -14.97
C PRO A 2 28.20 7.23 -14.72
N VAL A 3 27.73 6.99 -13.50
CA VAL A 3 26.39 7.34 -13.03
C VAL A 3 26.30 8.87 -13.02
N ASP A 4 25.33 9.40 -13.75
CA ASP A 4 25.11 10.85 -13.87
C ASP A 4 24.69 11.42 -12.49
N PRO A 5 25.38 12.44 -11.93
CA PRO A 5 25.03 13.02 -10.63
C PRO A 5 23.68 13.75 -10.61
N SER A 6 23.00 13.88 -11.76
CA SER A 6 21.70 14.55 -11.88
C SER A 6 20.49 13.67 -11.51
N SER A 7 20.70 12.44 -11.05
CA SER A 7 19.63 11.49 -10.67
C SER A 7 19.22 11.57 -9.19
N ALA A 8 19.86 12.43 -8.39
CA ALA A 8 19.29 12.83 -7.12
C ALA A 8 18.07 13.72 -7.42
N ALA A 9 16.97 13.10 -7.85
CA ALA A 9 15.66 13.74 -7.83
C ALA A 9 15.55 14.42 -6.46
N ALA A 10 15.32 15.74 -6.44
CA ALA A 10 15.17 16.48 -5.21
C ALA A 10 14.20 15.70 -4.31
N LEU A 11 14.70 15.19 -3.18
CA LEU A 11 13.89 14.36 -2.28
C LEU A 11 12.57 15.10 -2.00
N ARG A 12 11.45 14.41 -2.20
CA ARG A 12 10.12 14.98 -1.93
C ARG A 12 10.02 15.33 -0.44
N ARG A 13 9.27 16.37 -0.09
CA ARG A 13 9.24 16.87 1.29
C ARG A 13 8.58 15.89 2.25
N ALA A 14 7.36 15.49 1.96
CA ALA A 14 6.62 14.51 2.76
C ALA A 14 5.92 13.50 1.86
N ALA A 15 5.73 12.29 2.38
CA ALA A 15 4.88 11.28 1.76
C ALA A 15 3.88 10.69 2.74
N VAL A 16 2.72 10.32 2.23
CA VAL A 16 1.76 9.49 2.95
C VAL A 16 1.96 8.04 2.53
N VAL A 17 2.12 7.13 3.48
CA VAL A 17 2.04 5.68 3.20
C VAL A 17 0.69 5.18 3.68
N TRP A 18 -0.15 4.81 2.72
CA TRP A 18 -1.51 4.34 3.00
C TRP A 18 -1.55 2.82 3.09
N PHE A 19 -1.73 2.34 4.32
CA PHE A 19 -1.92 0.93 4.63
C PHE A 19 -3.35 0.47 4.38
N ARG A 20 -3.50 -0.72 3.83
CA ARG A 20 -4.77 -1.45 3.64
C ARG A 20 -4.67 -2.87 4.19
N ASN A 21 -4.53 -3.86 3.30
CA ASN A 21 -4.40 -5.29 3.64
C ASN A 21 -2.94 -5.70 3.87
N ASP A 22 -2.01 -4.75 3.81
CA ASP A 22 -0.57 -4.89 3.92
C ASP A 22 -0.05 -4.40 5.29
N LEU A 23 -0.74 -4.76 6.38
CA LEU A 23 -0.49 -4.30 7.77
C LEU A 23 0.81 -4.83 8.40
N ARG A 24 1.95 -4.54 7.77
CA ARG A 24 3.28 -5.03 8.15
C ARG A 24 4.36 -4.01 7.81
N VAL A 25 5.46 -4.07 8.56
CA VAL A 25 6.68 -3.27 8.31
C VAL A 25 7.77 -4.06 7.58
N HIS A 26 7.74 -5.39 7.67
CA HIS A 26 8.65 -6.28 6.96
C HIS A 26 8.11 -6.56 5.56
N ASP A 27 8.99 -6.62 4.57
CA ASP A 27 8.65 -6.90 3.18
C ASP A 27 7.51 -6.00 2.65
N ASN A 28 7.57 -4.71 2.99
CA ASN A 28 6.64 -3.68 2.55
C ASN A 28 7.40 -2.67 1.68
N GLU A 29 7.29 -2.84 0.36
CA GLU A 29 7.98 -2.00 -0.62
C GLU A 29 7.47 -0.56 -0.58
N CYS A 30 6.17 -0.33 -0.39
CA CYS A 30 5.62 1.02 -0.27
C CYS A 30 6.25 1.82 0.86
N LEU A 31 6.40 1.19 2.04
CA LEU A 31 7.00 1.83 3.19
C LEU A 31 8.49 2.11 2.95
N ASN A 32 9.20 1.17 2.33
CA ASN A 32 10.63 1.29 2.05
C ASN A 32 10.91 2.38 1.00
N SER A 33 10.20 2.34 -0.14
CA SER A 33 10.33 3.34 -1.20
C SER A 33 9.94 4.73 -0.74
N ALA A 34 8.87 4.89 0.05
CA ALA A 34 8.51 6.19 0.62
C ALA A 34 9.62 6.72 1.53
N ASN A 35 10.19 5.85 2.38
CA ASN A 35 11.28 6.23 3.26
C ASN A 35 12.55 6.60 2.50
N ASP A 36 12.86 5.95 1.39
CA ASP A 36 14.05 6.24 0.61
C ASP A 36 13.91 7.53 -0.22
N GLU A 37 12.73 7.76 -0.81
CA GLU A 37 12.50 8.85 -1.76
C GLU A 37 12.04 10.17 -1.12
N CYS A 38 11.67 10.17 0.17
CA CYS A 38 11.10 11.34 0.85
C CYS A 38 11.88 11.74 2.11
N VAL A 39 11.71 12.99 2.54
CA VAL A 39 12.35 13.51 3.77
C VAL A 39 11.59 13.09 5.03
N SER A 40 10.26 13.00 4.97
CA SER A 40 9.41 12.45 6.04
C SER A 40 8.30 11.55 5.50
N VAL A 41 7.87 10.61 6.33
CA VAL A 41 6.82 9.63 6.00
C VAL A 41 5.73 9.66 7.06
N LEU A 42 4.48 9.80 6.63
CA LEU A 42 3.28 9.69 7.45
C LEU A 42 2.55 8.36 7.16
N PRO A 43 2.70 7.32 8.00
CA PRO A 43 1.89 6.12 7.94
C PRO A 43 0.42 6.42 8.28
N VAL A 44 -0.50 5.99 7.41
CA VAL A 44 -1.95 6.22 7.56
C VAL A 44 -2.71 4.92 7.36
N TYR A 45 -3.70 4.67 8.21
CA TYR A 45 -4.73 3.65 8.02
C TYR A 45 -6.13 4.25 8.15
N CYS A 46 -7.01 3.92 7.21
CA CYS A 46 -8.39 4.41 7.18
C CYS A 46 -9.36 3.25 7.38
N PHE A 47 -10.14 3.30 8.45
CA PHE A 47 -11.33 2.47 8.60
C PHE A 47 -12.43 3.04 7.70
N ASP A 48 -12.63 2.42 6.53
CA ASP A 48 -13.63 2.85 5.56
C ASP A 48 -15.04 2.40 5.99
N PRO A 49 -15.99 3.33 6.21
CA PRO A 49 -17.36 2.96 6.57
C PRO A 49 -18.04 2.01 5.56
N ARG A 50 -17.60 1.98 4.30
CA ARG A 50 -18.12 1.08 3.26
C ARG A 50 -17.87 -0.40 3.56
N ASP A 51 -16.87 -0.73 4.37
CA ASP A 51 -16.50 -2.11 4.70
C ASP A 51 -17.31 -2.70 5.86
N TYR A 52 -18.02 -1.85 6.60
CA TYR A 52 -18.81 -2.21 7.78
C TYR A 52 -20.32 -2.12 7.55
N GLY A 53 -20.73 -1.84 6.30
CA GLY A 53 -22.12 -1.89 5.87
C GLY A 53 -22.58 -3.31 5.53
N LYS A 54 -23.76 -3.40 4.90
CA LYS A 54 -24.29 -4.65 4.35
C LYS A 54 -23.75 -4.92 2.94
N SER A 55 -23.53 -6.19 2.63
CA SER A 55 -23.26 -6.71 1.29
C SER A 55 -24.53 -6.69 0.44
N SER A 56 -24.39 -6.91 -0.88
CA SER A 56 -25.53 -7.08 -1.79
C SER A 56 -26.47 -8.22 -1.38
N SER A 57 -25.94 -9.23 -0.70
CA SER A 57 -26.70 -10.35 -0.12
C SER A 57 -27.33 -10.06 1.26
N GLY A 58 -27.19 -8.85 1.80
CA GLY A 58 -27.78 -8.45 3.09
C GLY A 58 -27.00 -8.86 4.35
N PHE A 59 -25.93 -9.65 4.21
CA PHE A 59 -25.01 -9.97 5.31
C PHE A 59 -24.03 -8.82 5.58
N ASP A 60 -23.50 -8.75 6.80
CA ASP A 60 -22.43 -7.79 7.12
C ASP A 60 -21.24 -8.00 6.18
N LYS A 61 -20.77 -6.93 5.53
CA LYS A 61 -19.55 -7.00 4.71
C LYS A 61 -18.39 -7.46 5.58
N THR A 62 -18.25 -6.90 6.78
CA THR A 62 -17.28 -7.30 7.80
C THR A 62 -17.98 -7.75 9.08
N GLY A 63 -17.95 -9.06 9.33
CA GLY A 63 -18.46 -9.64 10.56
C GLY A 63 -17.60 -9.31 11.78
N PRO A 64 -18.13 -9.51 13.01
CA PRO A 64 -17.50 -9.07 14.25
C PRO A 64 -16.12 -9.70 14.50
N PHE A 65 -15.93 -10.98 14.18
CA PHE A 65 -14.64 -11.65 14.37
C PHE A 65 -13.54 -11.05 13.49
N ARG A 66 -13.86 -10.72 12.23
CA ARG A 66 -12.89 -10.09 11.33
C ARG A 66 -12.64 -8.63 11.70
N ALA A 67 -13.66 -7.91 12.15
CA ALA A 67 -13.50 -6.55 12.64
C ALA A 67 -12.55 -6.51 13.86
N GLN A 68 -12.72 -7.43 14.81
CA GLN A 68 -11.85 -7.54 15.98
C GLN A 68 -10.40 -7.83 15.57
N PHE A 69 -10.18 -8.84 14.73
CA PHE A 69 -8.85 -9.18 14.21
C PHE A 69 -8.18 -8.00 13.50
N LEU A 70 -8.94 -7.22 12.74
CA LEU A 70 -8.44 -6.05 12.02
C LEU A 70 -8.03 -4.92 12.98
N ILE A 71 -8.84 -4.65 14.02
CA ILE A 71 -8.49 -3.67 15.07
C ILE A 71 -7.18 -4.07 15.76
N GLU A 72 -7.03 -5.35 16.10
CA GLU A 72 -5.81 -5.89 16.70
C GLU A 72 -4.61 -5.75 15.77
N SER A 73 -4.78 -6.07 14.49
CA SER A 73 -3.74 -5.94 13.46
C SER A 73 -3.27 -4.49 13.27
N VAL A 74 -4.21 -3.54 13.20
CA VAL A 74 -3.91 -2.10 13.10
C VAL A 74 -3.22 -1.58 14.36
N SER A 75 -3.63 -2.05 15.53
CA SER A 75 -3.00 -1.70 16.81
C SER A 75 -1.56 -2.22 16.87
N GLU A 76 -1.32 -3.45 16.41
CA GLU A 76 0.02 -4.02 16.36
C GLU A 76 0.92 -3.35 15.32
N LEU A 77 0.38 -2.99 14.15
CA LEU A 77 1.11 -2.17 13.18
C LEU A 77 1.55 -0.82 13.78
N ARG A 78 0.65 -0.15 14.52
CA ARG A 78 0.99 1.11 15.21
C ARG A 78 2.17 0.91 16.18
N LYS A 79 2.14 -0.12 17.03
CA LYS A 79 3.25 -0.40 17.96
C LYS A 79 4.56 -0.65 17.21
N ASN A 80 4.50 -1.43 16.12
CA ASN A 80 5.67 -1.71 15.30
C ASN A 80 6.27 -0.46 14.66
N LEU A 81 5.44 0.49 14.21
CA LEU A 81 5.89 1.78 13.69
C LEU A 81 6.46 2.69 14.79
N GLN A 82 5.85 2.69 15.98
CA GLN A 82 6.34 3.44 17.15
C GLN A 82 7.71 2.95 17.62
N ALA A 83 7.95 1.64 17.62
CA ALA A 83 9.26 1.06 17.91
C ALA A 83 10.36 1.52 16.92
N ARG A 84 9.97 2.08 15.78
CA ARG A 84 10.85 2.55 14.69
C ARG A 84 10.85 4.07 14.55
N GLY A 85 10.49 4.80 15.61
CA GLY A 85 10.54 6.27 15.63
C GLY A 85 9.41 6.99 14.88
N SER A 86 8.38 6.27 14.43
CA SER A 86 7.23 6.85 13.72
C SER A 86 5.93 6.61 14.51
N ASN A 87 4.78 6.71 13.85
CA ASN A 87 3.47 6.39 14.42
C ASN A 87 2.49 6.02 13.29
N LEU A 88 1.31 5.51 13.63
CA LEU A 88 0.23 5.25 12.67
C LEU A 88 -0.94 6.21 12.91
N VAL A 89 -1.18 7.11 11.96
CA VAL A 89 -2.39 7.91 11.93
C VAL A 89 -3.55 7.00 11.55
N VAL A 90 -4.53 6.89 12.45
CA VAL A 90 -5.75 6.12 12.20
C VAL A 90 -6.91 7.09 12.09
N ARG A 91 -7.73 6.92 11.04
CA ARG A 91 -8.93 7.71 10.79
C ARG A 91 -10.09 6.79 10.44
N VAL A 92 -11.31 7.29 10.64
CA VAL A 92 -12.54 6.66 10.17
C VAL A 92 -13.11 7.57 9.09
N GLY A 93 -13.28 7.05 7.88
CA GLY A 93 -13.73 7.87 6.76
C GLY A 93 -13.37 7.25 5.41
N LYS A 94 -13.90 7.84 4.34
CA LYS A 94 -13.58 7.43 2.98
C LYS A 94 -12.11 7.79 2.69
N PRO A 95 -11.26 6.84 2.28
CA PRO A 95 -9.85 7.09 2.00
C PRO A 95 -9.64 8.25 1.01
N GLU A 96 -10.47 8.38 -0.02
CA GLU A 96 -10.37 9.47 -1.00
C GLU A 96 -10.53 10.88 -0.40
N ALA A 97 -11.24 11.04 0.72
CA ALA A 97 -11.36 12.32 1.40
C ALA A 97 -10.27 12.50 2.46
N VAL A 98 -10.06 11.47 3.28
CA VAL A 98 -9.11 11.50 4.39
C VAL A 98 -7.67 11.68 3.91
N LEU A 99 -7.28 10.97 2.85
CA LEU A 99 -5.91 11.06 2.34
C LEU A 99 -5.64 12.44 1.74
N VAL A 100 -6.61 13.07 1.09
CA VAL A 100 -6.48 14.44 0.55
C VAL A 100 -6.30 15.45 1.68
N GLU A 101 -7.10 15.35 2.74
CA GLU A 101 -6.97 16.18 3.94
C GLU A 101 -5.56 16.05 4.54
N LEU A 102 -5.11 14.83 4.82
CA LEU A 102 -3.81 14.58 5.41
C LEU A 102 -2.66 15.03 4.50
N ALA A 103 -2.73 14.75 3.19
CA ALA A 103 -1.71 15.16 2.25
C ALA A 103 -1.53 16.69 2.22
N LYS A 104 -2.62 17.46 2.31
CA LYS A 104 -2.57 18.92 2.44
C LYS A 104 -1.97 19.37 3.77
N GLU A 105 -2.39 18.76 4.87
CA GLU A 105 -1.92 19.12 6.22
C GLU A 105 -0.41 18.96 6.36
N VAL A 106 0.15 17.87 5.83
CA VAL A 106 1.60 17.61 5.92
C VAL A 106 2.40 18.14 4.73
N GLY A 107 1.75 18.70 3.71
CA GLY A 107 2.39 19.11 2.47
C GLY A 107 3.06 17.94 1.74
N ALA A 108 2.37 16.80 1.67
CA ALA A 108 2.87 15.61 1.00
C ALA A 108 2.86 15.79 -0.53
N ASP A 109 3.97 15.41 -1.17
CA ASP A 109 4.09 15.46 -2.62
C ASP A 109 3.73 14.10 -3.26
N ALA A 110 3.58 13.04 -2.45
CA ALA A 110 3.21 11.70 -2.92
C ALA A 110 2.46 10.86 -1.88
N VAL A 111 1.65 9.91 -2.38
CA VAL A 111 1.00 8.83 -1.64
C VAL A 111 1.51 7.49 -2.15
N TYR A 112 1.97 6.62 -1.25
CA TYR A 112 2.44 5.27 -1.56
C TYR A 112 1.44 4.25 -1.02
N ALA A 113 1.05 3.28 -1.85
CA ALA A 113 0.11 2.22 -1.45
C ALA A 113 0.38 0.92 -2.22
N HIS A 114 0.10 -0.24 -1.62
CA HIS A 114 0.08 -1.49 -2.39
C HIS A 114 -1.02 -1.43 -3.45
N ARG A 115 -0.88 -2.10 -4.59
CA ARG A 115 -1.93 -2.24 -5.62
C ARG A 115 -2.91 -3.34 -5.24
N GLU A 116 -4.20 -3.12 -5.43
CA GLU A 116 -5.24 -4.15 -5.31
C GLU A 116 -5.84 -4.50 -6.68
N VAL A 117 -6.54 -5.63 -6.76
CA VAL A 117 -7.10 -6.15 -8.03
C VAL A 117 -8.60 -6.34 -8.02
N SER A 118 -9.24 -6.32 -6.86
CA SER A 118 -10.68 -6.48 -6.74
C SER A 118 -11.44 -5.21 -7.11
N HIS A 119 -12.67 -5.40 -7.57
CA HIS A 119 -13.46 -4.36 -8.25
C HIS A 119 -13.73 -3.12 -7.39
N ASP A 120 -14.08 -3.30 -6.11
CA ASP A 120 -14.41 -2.18 -5.22
C ASP A 120 -13.14 -1.37 -4.89
N GLU A 121 -12.01 -2.04 -4.72
CA GLU A 121 -10.71 -1.47 -4.41
C GLU A 121 -10.13 -0.72 -5.62
N VAL A 122 -10.16 -1.30 -6.81
CA VAL A 122 -9.72 -0.61 -8.05
C VAL A 122 -10.57 0.64 -8.31
N LYS A 123 -11.88 0.59 -8.05
CA LYS A 123 -12.74 1.78 -8.12
C LYS A 123 -12.38 2.84 -7.10
N ALA A 124 -11.96 2.45 -5.89
CA ALA A 124 -11.49 3.38 -4.88
C ALA A 124 -10.15 4.01 -5.29
N GLU A 125 -9.22 3.22 -5.84
CA GLU A 125 -7.93 3.70 -6.35
C GLU A 125 -8.10 4.78 -7.42
N VAL A 126 -9.00 4.57 -8.40
CA VAL A 126 -9.28 5.59 -9.44
C VAL A 126 -9.79 6.91 -8.84
N LYS A 127 -10.63 6.85 -7.80
CA LYS A 127 -11.12 8.07 -7.12
C LYS A 127 -10.01 8.79 -6.38
N ILE A 128 -9.12 8.04 -5.73
CA ILE A 128 -7.96 8.59 -5.02
C ILE A 128 -6.99 9.22 -6.00
N GLU A 129 -6.65 8.52 -7.09
CA GLU A 129 -5.80 9.06 -8.17
C GLU A 129 -6.37 10.36 -8.73
N THR A 130 -7.69 10.42 -8.95
CA THR A 130 -8.36 11.63 -9.45
C THR A 130 -8.28 12.77 -8.43
N ALA A 131 -8.62 12.51 -7.17
CA ALA A 131 -8.62 13.51 -6.11
C ALA A 131 -7.21 14.03 -5.81
N MET A 132 -6.20 13.16 -5.80
CA MET A 132 -4.80 13.54 -5.57
C MET A 132 -4.22 14.35 -6.72
N LYS A 133 -4.60 14.02 -7.96
CA LYS A 133 -4.19 14.77 -9.15
C LYS A 133 -4.66 16.23 -9.11
N GLU A 134 -5.87 16.49 -8.59
CA GLU A 134 -6.38 17.86 -8.42
C GLU A 134 -5.54 18.67 -7.42
N GLU A 135 -4.88 17.99 -6.49
CA GLU A 135 -3.99 18.59 -5.48
C GLU A 135 -2.51 18.60 -5.88
N GLY A 136 -2.17 18.08 -7.08
CA GLY A 136 -0.79 17.95 -7.52
C GLY A 136 0.04 16.91 -6.77
N VAL A 137 -0.63 15.97 -6.09
CA VAL A 137 0.02 14.88 -5.32
C VAL A 137 0.11 13.63 -6.19
N GLU A 138 1.29 13.03 -6.30
CA GLU A 138 1.48 11.79 -7.05
C GLU A 138 0.99 10.57 -6.26
N VAL A 139 0.33 9.62 -6.91
CA VAL A 139 -0.02 8.34 -6.28
C VAL A 139 0.82 7.23 -6.90
N LYS A 140 1.55 6.49 -6.07
CA LYS A 140 2.42 5.40 -6.48
C LYS A 140 1.93 4.08 -5.91
N TYR A 141 1.70 3.12 -6.81
CA TYR A 141 1.27 1.79 -6.45
C TYR A 141 2.39 0.77 -6.61
N PHE A 142 2.49 -0.15 -5.66
CA PHE A 142 3.48 -1.23 -5.67
C PHE A 142 2.79 -2.58 -5.59
N TRP A 143 3.35 -3.57 -6.27
CA TRP A 143 2.80 -4.91 -6.24
C TRP A 143 3.51 -5.77 -5.20
N GLY A 144 2.78 -6.30 -4.22
CA GLY A 144 3.41 -7.07 -3.14
C GLY A 144 2.47 -7.98 -2.35
N SER A 145 1.42 -8.48 -3.01
CA SER A 145 0.46 -9.42 -2.45
C SER A 145 0.71 -10.87 -2.88
N THR A 146 1.61 -11.13 -3.83
CA THR A 146 1.89 -12.46 -4.38
C THR A 146 3.33 -12.91 -4.16
N LEU A 147 3.52 -14.23 -4.06
CA LEU A 147 4.85 -14.84 -3.91
C LEU A 147 5.74 -14.62 -5.15
N TYR A 148 5.17 -14.83 -6.35
CA TYR A 148 5.82 -14.47 -7.60
C TYR A 148 5.37 -13.07 -7.98
N HIS A 149 6.33 -12.16 -8.17
CA HIS A 149 6.02 -10.81 -8.61
C HIS A 149 5.50 -10.84 -10.06
N LEU A 150 4.55 -9.96 -10.38
CA LEU A 150 3.95 -9.88 -11.72
C LEU A 150 4.99 -9.78 -12.83
N ASP A 151 5.97 -8.89 -12.66
CA ASP A 151 7.03 -8.64 -13.65
C ASP A 151 7.97 -9.84 -13.88
N ASP A 152 7.98 -10.82 -12.97
CA ASP A 152 8.83 -12.01 -13.08
C ASP A 152 8.09 -13.18 -13.76
N LEU A 153 6.79 -13.03 -14.04
CA LEU A 153 6.01 -14.07 -14.69
C LEU A 153 6.45 -14.26 -16.15
N PRO A 154 6.59 -15.50 -16.64
CA PRO A 154 7.00 -15.79 -18.01
C PRO A 154 5.84 -15.65 -19.01
N PHE A 155 4.80 -14.92 -18.64
CA PHE A 155 3.60 -14.65 -19.42
C PHE A 155 2.96 -13.37 -18.90
N LYS A 156 2.18 -12.70 -19.75
CA LYS A 156 1.34 -11.59 -19.33
C LYS A 156 0.09 -12.10 -18.63
N ILE A 157 -0.57 -11.24 -17.86
CA ILE A 157 -1.78 -11.61 -17.11
C ILE A 157 -2.92 -12.01 -18.03
N GLU A 158 -3.00 -11.45 -19.23
CA GLU A 158 -3.98 -11.83 -20.25
C GLU A 158 -3.78 -13.28 -20.75
N ASP A 159 -2.55 -13.80 -20.61
CA ASP A 159 -2.14 -15.14 -21.03
C ASP A 159 -2.02 -16.12 -19.83
N LEU A 160 -2.61 -15.76 -18.67
CA LEU A 160 -2.61 -16.59 -17.47
C LEU A 160 -3.26 -17.95 -17.78
N PRO A 161 -2.59 -19.09 -17.45
CA PRO A 161 -3.17 -20.40 -17.68
C PRO A 161 -4.49 -20.59 -16.93
N SER A 162 -5.50 -21.13 -17.61
CA SER A 162 -6.84 -21.35 -17.07
C SER A 162 -6.93 -22.47 -16.02
N ASN A 163 -5.86 -23.25 -15.84
CA ASN A 163 -5.77 -24.28 -14.82
C ASN A 163 -4.49 -24.13 -13.99
N TYR A 164 -4.57 -24.52 -12.73
CA TYR A 164 -3.49 -24.39 -11.77
C TYR A 164 -2.24 -25.19 -12.14
N GLY A 165 -2.39 -26.39 -12.73
CA GLY A 165 -1.26 -27.24 -13.11
C GLY A 165 -0.36 -26.54 -14.13
N ALA A 166 -0.95 -26.00 -15.19
CA ALA A 166 -0.22 -25.26 -16.21
C ALA A 166 0.39 -23.94 -15.68
N PHE A 167 -0.28 -23.26 -14.74
CA PHE A 167 0.30 -22.12 -14.04
C PHE A 167 1.54 -22.54 -13.23
N LYS A 168 1.41 -23.55 -12.38
CA LYS A 168 2.48 -24.08 -11.53
C LYS A 168 3.68 -24.50 -12.38
N ASP A 169 3.45 -25.22 -13.47
CA ASP A 169 4.54 -25.72 -14.32
C ASP A 169 5.40 -24.60 -14.90
N LYS A 170 4.78 -23.46 -15.22
CA LYS A 170 5.47 -22.27 -15.72
C LYS A 170 6.23 -21.51 -14.62
N VAL A 171 5.70 -21.45 -13.38
CA VAL A 171 6.27 -20.59 -12.33
C VAL A 171 7.18 -21.32 -11.33
N GLN A 172 7.05 -22.64 -11.17
CA GLN A 172 7.74 -23.40 -10.10
C GLN A 172 9.27 -23.38 -10.16
N LYS A 173 9.86 -22.94 -11.27
CA LYS A 173 11.31 -22.82 -11.47
C LYS A 173 11.80 -21.37 -11.36
N LEU A 174 10.91 -20.42 -11.14
CA LEU A 174 11.30 -19.02 -10.98
C LEU A 174 11.94 -18.83 -9.61
N GLU A 175 12.98 -18.00 -9.58
CA GLU A 175 13.58 -17.53 -8.33
C GLU A 175 12.61 -16.59 -7.63
N ILE A 176 12.42 -16.79 -6.32
CA ILE A 176 11.57 -15.93 -5.50
C ILE A 176 12.40 -14.71 -5.09
N ARG A 177 11.84 -13.50 -5.25
CA ARG A 177 12.49 -12.27 -4.81
C ARG A 177 12.82 -12.35 -3.32
N LYS A 178 14.00 -11.85 -2.95
CA LYS A 178 14.37 -11.73 -1.54
C LYS A 178 13.43 -10.74 -0.85
N THR A 179 13.07 -11.05 0.38
CA THR A 179 12.24 -10.16 1.19
C THR A 179 12.97 -8.86 1.52
N ILE A 180 12.22 -7.76 1.56
CA ILE A 180 12.74 -6.46 2.01
C ILE A 180 12.78 -6.45 3.54
N ALA A 181 13.96 -6.18 4.12
CA ALA A 181 14.09 -6.07 5.57
C ALA A 181 13.25 -4.90 6.09
N ALA A 182 12.68 -5.06 7.30
CA ALA A 182 12.00 -3.95 7.96
C ALA A 182 13.03 -2.84 8.28
N LEU A 183 12.63 -1.59 8.09
CA LEU A 183 13.43 -0.44 8.48
C LEU A 183 13.64 -0.44 10.01
N ASP A 184 14.87 -0.14 10.45
CA ASP A 184 15.19 0.03 11.88
C ASP A 184 14.61 1.33 12.43
N GLN A 185 14.60 2.38 11.62
CA GLN A 185 14.00 3.69 11.90
C GLN A 185 13.33 4.23 10.63
N LEU A 186 12.16 4.85 10.80
CA LEU A 186 11.48 5.59 9.74
C LEU A 186 11.81 7.07 9.84
N LYS A 187 11.90 7.74 8.68
CA LYS A 187 11.99 9.20 8.62
C LYS A 187 10.67 9.84 9.07
N SER A 188 10.75 10.71 10.07
CA SER A 188 9.63 11.44 10.68
C SER A 188 9.75 12.94 10.43
#